data_AF-A0A380HAS5-F1
#
_entry.id   AF-A0A380HAS5-F1
#
_cell.length_a   1.000
_cell.length_b   1.000
_cell.length_c   1.000
_cell.angle_alpha   90.00
_cell.angle_beta   90.00
_cell.angle_gamma   90.00
#
_symmetry.space_group_name_H-M   'P 1'
#
loop_
_entity.id
_entity.type
_entity.pdbx_description
1 polymer ?
#
loop_
_entity_poly.entity_id
_entity_poly.type
_entity_poly.pdbx_seq_one_letter_code
_entity_poly.pdbx_strand_id
1 'polypeptide(L)' 'MLQKQPKVKQVFHPSIKEHMNHTIHQNQAIEHTGVVSFEVKDTEAAKQVIHATKYFLWQRV' A
#
# COMPACT_ATOMS: atom_id res chain seq x y z
N MET A 1 -4.64 8.00 6.39
CA MET A 1 -4.82 7.35 5.06
C MET A 1 -3.56 7.59 4.24
N LEU A 2 -2.94 6.52 3.71
CA LEU A 2 -1.67 6.62 2.96
C LEU A 2 -1.77 7.56 1.75
N GLN A 3 -2.94 7.65 1.10
CA GLN A 3 -3.19 8.56 -0.04
C GLN A 3 -3.02 10.05 0.29
N LYS A 4 -3.13 10.43 1.57
CA LYS A 4 -2.99 11.84 2.02
C LYS A 4 -1.57 12.15 2.51
N GLN A 5 -0.66 11.17 2.51
CA GLN A 5 0.70 11.37 3.01
C GLN A 5 1.56 12.02 1.92
N PRO A 6 2.19 13.18 2.17
CA PRO A 6 2.94 13.92 1.14
C PRO A 6 4.11 13.14 0.51
N LYS A 7 4.66 12.14 1.22
CA LYS A 7 5.77 11.30 0.74
C LYS A 7 5.31 10.05 -0.01
N VAL A 8 4.01 9.82 -0.11
CA VAL A 8 3.40 8.70 -0.85
C VAL A 8 2.91 9.24 -2.19
N LYS A 9 3.41 8.69 -3.29
CA LYS A 9 3.01 9.08 -4.65
C LYS A 9 1.69 8.44 -5.06
N GLN A 10 1.55 7.15 -4.78
CA GLN A 10 0.40 6.35 -5.18
C GLN A 10 0.17 5.22 -4.19
N VAL A 11 -1.09 4.85 -4.00
CA VAL A 11 -1.50 3.68 -3.21
C VAL A 11 -2.17 2.68 -4.14
N PHE A 12 -1.78 1.42 -4.03
CA PHE A 12 -2.30 0.30 -4.80
C PHE A 12 -3.12 -0.59 -3.86
N HIS A 13 -4.44 -0.44 -3.93
CA HIS A 13 -5.37 -1.26 -3.17
C HIS A 13 -6.72 -1.32 -3.89
N PRO A 14 -7.33 -2.51 -4.05
CA PRO A 14 -8.56 -2.67 -4.83
C PRO A 14 -9.79 -1.96 -4.24
N SER A 15 -9.75 -1.56 -2.96
CA SER A 15 -10.84 -0.78 -2.35
C SER A 15 -10.88 0.69 -2.78
N ILE A 16 -9.86 1.16 -3.51
CA ILE A 16 -9.79 2.54 -3.99
C ILE A 16 -10.54 2.60 -5.31
N LYS A 17 -11.56 3.47 -5.42
CA LYS A 17 -12.45 3.53 -6.58
C LYS A 17 -11.71 3.79 -7.89
N GLU A 18 -10.65 4.58 -7.81
CA GLU A 18 -9.81 4.97 -8.93
C GLU A 18 -8.74 3.92 -9.28
N HIS A 19 -8.63 2.82 -8.50
CA HIS A 19 -7.67 1.76 -8.78
C HIS A 19 -8.08 0.93 -9.99
N MET A 20 -7.09 0.56 -10.80
CA MET A 20 -7.28 -0.40 -11.89
C MET A 20 -7.89 -1.70 -11.33
N ASN A 21 -8.97 -2.18 -11.93
CA ASN A 21 -9.69 -3.39 -11.49
C ASN A 21 -10.49 -3.25 -10.17
N HIS A 22 -10.75 -2.04 -9.67
CA HIS A 22 -11.70 -1.84 -8.55
C HIS A 22 -13.03 -2.54 -8.80
N THR A 23 -13.63 -2.31 -9.97
CA THR A 23 -14.90 -2.92 -10.37
C THR A 23 -14.82 -4.44 -10.50
N ILE A 24 -13.69 -4.97 -11.02
CA ILE A 24 -13.50 -6.42 -11.11
C ILE A 24 -13.46 -7.03 -9.71
N HIS A 25 -12.67 -6.44 -8.80
CA HIS A 25 -12.61 -6.88 -7.40
C HIS A 25 -13.98 -6.82 -6.73
N GLN A 26 -14.70 -5.71 -6.87
CA GLN A 26 -16.05 -5.55 -6.32
C GLN A 26 -17.03 -6.62 -6.82
N ASN A 27 -16.90 -7.05 -8.07
CA ASN A 27 -17.76 -8.06 -8.66
C ASN A 27 -17.38 -9.50 -8.27
N GLN A 28 -16.14 -9.73 -7.83
CA GLN A 28 -15.58 -11.07 -7.61
C GLN A 28 -15.28 -11.38 -6.14
N ALA A 29 -15.29 -10.38 -5.27
CA ALA A 29 -15.00 -10.52 -3.85
C ALA A 29 -15.91 -9.63 -3.01
N ILE A 30 -16.32 -10.14 -1.85
CA ILE A 30 -17.15 -9.41 -0.89
C ILE A 30 -16.29 -8.40 -0.09
N GLU A 31 -15.04 -8.75 0.19
CA GLU A 31 -14.14 -7.99 1.07
C GLU A 31 -12.77 -7.73 0.42
N HIS A 32 -11.95 -6.92 1.10
CA HIS A 32 -10.59 -6.59 0.68
C HIS A 32 -9.57 -7.21 1.65
N THR A 33 -8.37 -7.52 1.15
CA THR A 33 -7.30 -8.05 2.01
C THR A 33 -6.70 -6.93 2.87
N GLY A 34 -6.02 -7.29 3.97
CA GLY A 34 -5.28 -6.35 4.79
C GLY A 34 -3.92 -5.92 4.22
N VAL A 35 -3.61 -6.30 2.97
CA VAL A 35 -2.32 -6.03 2.34
C VAL A 35 -2.44 -4.82 1.44
N VAL A 36 -1.58 -3.82 1.65
CA VAL A 36 -1.54 -2.60 0.85
C VAL A 36 -0.13 -2.35 0.33
N SER A 37 -0.05 -1.97 -0.94
CA SER A 37 1.19 -1.52 -1.58
C SER A 37 1.11 -0.03 -1.86
N PHE A 38 2.23 0.69 -1.77
CA PHE A 38 2.29 2.11 -2.07
C PHE A 38 3.68 2.51 -2.57
N GLU A 39 3.73 3.54 -3.40
CA GLU A 39 4.98 4.07 -3.97
C GLU A 39 5.46 5.29 -3.18
N VAL A 40 6.76 5.33 -2.91
CA VAL A 40 7.49 6.50 -2.38
C VAL A 40 8.48 7.03 -3.41
N LYS A 41 9.25 8.06 -3.07
CA LYS A 41 10.17 8.72 -4.01
C LYS A 41 11.08 7.75 -4.76
N ASP A 42 11.78 6.89 -4.02
CA ASP A 42 12.84 6.00 -4.51
C ASP A 42 13.10 4.88 -3.49
N THR A 43 14.03 3.97 -3.83
CA THR A 43 14.43 2.84 -2.99
C THR A 43 14.97 3.25 -1.62
N GLU A 44 15.67 4.39 -1.54
CA GLU A 44 16.23 4.86 -0.27
C GLU A 44 15.13 5.36 0.67
N ALA A 45 14.14 6.09 0.14
CA ALA A 45 12.95 6.44 0.90
C ALA A 45 12.17 5.19 1.37
N ALA A 46 12.09 4.14 0.54
CA ALA A 46 11.44 2.89 0.94
C ALA A 46 12.17 2.20 2.10
N LYS A 47 13.51 2.12 2.04
CA LYS A 47 14.33 1.61 3.15
C LYS A 47 14.12 2.39 4.44
N GLN A 48 14.05 3.72 4.37
CA GLN A 48 13.79 4.56 5.55
C GLN A 48 12.45 4.23 6.20
N VAL A 49 11.38 4.02 5.41
CA VAL A 49 10.07 3.61 5.94
C VAL A 49 10.17 2.26 6.64
N ILE A 50 10.84 1.28 6.03
CA ILE A 50 11.02 -0.05 6.62
C ILE A 50 11.80 0.04 7.94
N HIS A 51 12.94 0.75 7.97
CA HIS A 51 13.76 0.89 9.18
C HIS A 51 13.08 1.68 10.31
N ALA A 52 12.23 2.65 9.97
CA ALA A 52 11.47 3.42 10.96
C ALA A 52 10.25 2.67 11.51
N THR A 53 9.83 1.59 10.85
CA THR A 53 8.64 0.83 11.21
C THR A 53 8.92 -0.12 12.37
N LYS A 54 8.13 -0.02 13.44
CA LYS A 54 8.33 -0.81 14.67
C LYS A 54 7.39 -2.01 14.83
N TYR A 55 6.23 -1.96 14.17
CA TYR A 55 5.14 -2.93 14.38
C TYR A 55 5.00 -3.95 13.25
N PHE A 56 5.39 -3.59 12.03
CA PHE A 56 5.46 -4.53 10.91
C PHE A 56 6.88 -5.09 10.84
N LEU A 57 7.10 -6.21 11.53
CA LEU A 57 8.41 -6.84 11.62
C LEU A 57 8.75 -7.53 10.29
N TRP A 58 9.82 -7.09 9.65
CA TRP A 58 10.52 -7.88 8.65
C TRP A 58 11.27 -8.98 9.42
N GLN A 59 10.79 -10.22 9.42
CA GLN A 59 11.61 -11.33 9.90
C GLN A 59 12.81 -11.43 8.95
N ARG A 60 14.01 -11.15 9.48
CA ARG A 60 15.25 -11.57 8.84
C ARG A 60 15.22 -13.11 8.76
N VAL A 61 14.89 -13.63 7.59
CA VAL A 61 15.30 -14.97 7.17
C VAL A 61 16.76 -14.91 6.73
#